data_AF-A0AAF0TZ78-F1
#
_entry.id   AF-A0AAF0TZ78-F1
#
_cell.length_a   1.000
_cell.length_b   1.000
_cell.length_c   1.000
_cell.angle_alpha   90.00
_cell.angle_beta   90.00
_cell.angle_gamma   90.00
#
_symmetry.space_group_name_H-M   'P 1'
#
loop_
_entity.id
_entity.type
_entity.pdbx_description
1 polymer ?
#
loop_
_entity_poly.entity_id
_entity_poly.type
_entity_poly.pdbx_seq_one_letter_code
_entity_poly.pdbx_strand_id
1 'polypeptide(L)' 'MIISSYNSNQMSPIKYLLSFQVSGARIKISDRGDFMSGTSDRKVTITGSQRAISIAESMISKKVATVTES' A
#
# COMPACT_ATOMS: atom_id res chain seq x y z
N MET A 1 -3.74 11.23 7.26
CA MET A 1 -2.79 10.82 6.19
C MET A 1 -1.80 9.88 6.83
N ILE A 2 -1.50 8.75 6.20
CA ILE A 2 -0.49 7.79 6.67
C ILE A 2 0.51 7.54 5.54
N ILE A 3 1.79 7.39 5.90
CA ILE A 3 2.87 7.03 5.00
C ILE A 3 3.51 5.75 5.54
N SER A 4 3.54 4.70 4.71
CA SER A 4 4.12 3.39 5.04
C SER A 4 5.06 2.94 3.93
N SER A 5 5.95 2.00 4.21
CA SER A 5 6.87 1.41 3.23
C SER A 5 6.65 -0.08 3.10
N TYR A 6 6.73 -0.61 1.88
CA TYR A 6 6.57 -2.03 1.59
C TYR A 6 7.48 -2.45 0.45
N ASN A 7 7.97 -3.68 0.48
CA ASN A 7 8.85 -4.19 -0.57
C ASN A 7 8.19 -4.07 -1.96
N SER A 8 8.97 -3.69 -2.97
CA SER A 8 8.47 -3.51 -4.34
C SER A 8 7.76 -4.74 -4.90
N ASN A 9 8.23 -5.95 -4.57
CA ASN A 9 7.64 -7.21 -5.04
C ASN A 9 6.25 -7.44 -4.44
N GLN A 10 6.03 -6.97 -3.21
CA GLN A 10 4.73 -7.06 -2.52
C GLN A 10 3.71 -6.04 -3.05
N MET A 11 4.17 -4.97 -3.71
CA MET A 11 3.31 -3.87 -4.17
C MET A 11 2.62 -4.09 -5.52
N SER A 12 3.17 -4.98 -6.37
CA SER A 12 2.58 -5.28 -7.69
C SER A 12 1.10 -5.68 -7.64
N PRO A 13 0.66 -6.59 -6.74
CA PRO A 13 -0.74 -7.02 -6.66
C PRO A 13 -1.67 -5.99 -6.00
N ILE A 14 -1.13 -5.08 -5.18
CA ILE A 14 -1.90 -4.16 -4.34
C ILE A 14 -2.47 -3.00 -5.13
N LYS A 15 -1.76 -2.57 -6.18
CA LYS A 15 -2.19 -1.49 -7.08
C LYS A 15 -3.53 -1.75 -7.77
N TYR A 16 -3.89 -3.03 -8.00
CA TYR A 16 -5.08 -3.41 -8.76
C TYR A 16 -6.34 -3.61 -7.91
N LEU A 17 -6.22 -3.77 -6.58
CA LEU A 17 -7.32 -4.24 -5.74
C LEU A 17 -7.77 -3.23 -4.67
N LEU A 18 -6.93 -2.27 -4.26
CA LEU A 18 -7.25 -1.34 -3.18
C LEU A 18 -7.66 0.04 -3.69
N SER A 19 -8.64 0.06 -4.58
CA SER A 19 -9.17 1.31 -5.11
C SER A 19 -9.92 2.10 -4.03
N PHE A 20 -10.05 3.41 -4.26
CA PHE A 20 -10.91 4.30 -3.47
C PHE A 20 -12.34 3.74 -3.31
N GLN A 21 -12.83 2.94 -4.28
CA GLN A 21 -14.18 2.37 -4.23
C GLN A 21 -14.39 1.38 -3.08
N VAL A 22 -13.33 0.69 -2.63
CA VAL A 22 -13.45 -0.32 -1.56
C VAL A 22 -13.22 0.29 -0.18
N SER A 23 -12.15 1.07 -0.03
CA SER A 23 -11.78 1.64 1.29
C SER A 23 -12.36 3.02 1.55
N GLY A 24 -12.74 3.77 0.52
CA GLY A 24 -12.95 5.22 0.61
C GLY A 24 -11.66 6.03 0.83
N ALA A 25 -10.49 5.40 0.78
CA ALA A 25 -9.19 6.06 0.91
C ALA A 25 -8.50 6.21 -0.44
N ARG A 26 -7.82 7.34 -0.62
CA ARG A 26 -6.91 7.57 -1.75
C ARG A 26 -5.55 6.97 -1.40
N ILE A 27 -5.06 6.09 -2.25
CA ILE A 27 -3.76 5.44 -2.10
C ILE A 27 -2.84 5.88 -3.24
N LYS A 28 -1.64 6.37 -2.90
CA LYS A 28 -0.57 6.68 -3.85
C LYS A 28 0.64 5.81 -3.52
N ILE A 29 1.25 5.22 -4.52
CA ILE A 29 2.49 4.44 -4.40
C ILE A 29 3.57 5.21 -5.16
N SER A 30 4.80 5.27 -4.66
CA SER A 30 5.96 5.80 -5.41
C SER A 30 6.08 5.10 -6.77
N ASP A 31 6.75 5.71 -7.75
CA ASP A 31 6.89 5.10 -9.08
C ASP A 31 7.74 3.82 -9.06
N ARG A 32 7.75 3.07 -10.16
CA ARG A 32 8.65 1.91 -10.26
C ARG A 32 10.09 2.42 -10.34
N GLY A 33 10.98 1.86 -9.52
CA GLY A 33 12.36 2.33 -9.41
C GLY A 33 12.56 3.50 -8.44
N ASP A 34 11.48 4.10 -7.93
CA ASP A 34 11.52 5.12 -6.88
C ASP A 34 11.35 4.44 -5.50
N PHE A 35 12.49 4.13 -4.89
CA PHE A 35 12.60 3.39 -3.63
C PHE A 35 13.06 4.29 -2.48
N MET A 36 12.76 3.88 -1.26
CA MET A 36 13.36 4.49 -0.09
C MET A 36 14.86 4.21 -0.04
N SER A 37 15.66 5.21 0.36
CA SER A 37 17.12 5.12 0.38
C SER A 37 17.62 3.90 1.14
N GLY A 38 18.43 3.07 0.48
CA GLY A 38 19.01 1.87 1.08
C GLY A 38 18.06 0.66 1.15
N THR A 39 16.85 0.74 0.59
CA THR A 39 15.89 -0.38 0.57
C THR A 39 15.39 -0.67 -0.85
N SER A 40 14.62 -1.74 -0.99
CA SER A 40 13.80 -2.03 -2.18
C SER A 40 12.32 -1.72 -1.94
N ASP A 41 12.05 -0.88 -0.93
CA ASP A 41 10.68 -0.56 -0.51
C ASP A 41 10.15 0.64 -1.29
N ARG A 42 8.87 0.54 -1.65
CA ARG A 42 8.10 1.62 -2.25
C ARG A 42 7.31 2.34 -1.17
N LYS A 43 7.23 3.65 -1.32
CA LYS A 43 6.47 4.51 -0.41
C LYS A 43 4.99 4.42 -0.76
N VAL A 44 4.15 4.14 0.24
CA VAL A 44 2.70 4.14 0.14
C VAL A 44 2.14 5.28 0.97
N THR A 45 1.30 6.11 0.37
CA THR A 45 0.63 7.24 1.01
C THR A 45 -0.87 7.02 0.97
N ILE A 46 -1.52 7.00 2.13
CA ILE A 46 -2.96 6.79 2.30
C ILE A 46 -3.60 8.06 2.84
N THR A 47 -4.63 8.55 2.15
CA THR A 47 -5.35 9.78 2.53
C THR A 47 -6.85 9.54 2.53
N GLY A 48 -7.55 9.97 3.57
CA GLY A 48 -8.99 9.78 3.75
C GLY A 48 -9.41 10.04 5.20
N SER A 49 -10.65 9.69 5.54
CA SER A 49 -11.10 9.66 6.93
C SER A 49 -10.37 8.58 7.73
N GLN A 50 -10.34 8.68 9.06
CA GLN A 50 -9.68 7.69 9.91
C GLN A 50 -10.18 6.27 9.65
N ARG A 51 -11.51 6.11 9.51
CA ARG A 51 -12.14 4.83 9.17
C ARG A 51 -11.67 4.29 7.82
N ALA A 52 -11.64 5.15 6.79
CA ALA A 52 -11.20 4.77 5.45
C ALA A 52 -9.72 4.34 5.43
N ILE A 53 -8.88 5.06 6.17
CA ILE A 53 -7.45 4.75 6.35
C ILE A 53 -7.29 3.37 7.01
N SER A 54 -7.97 3.10 8.13
CA SER A 54 -7.85 1.81 8.83
C SER A 54 -8.31 0.63 7.99
N ILE A 55 -9.37 0.81 7.17
CA ILE A 55 -9.82 -0.23 6.23
C ILE A 55 -8.75 -0.48 5.16
N ALA A 56 -8.18 0.59 4.57
CA ALA A 56 -7.12 0.47 3.57
C ALA A 56 -5.88 -0.24 4.14
N GLU A 57 -5.41 0.13 5.33
CA GLU A 57 -4.27 -0.51 5.99
C GLU A 57 -4.51 -2.00 6.22
N SER A 58 -5.68 -2.38 6.75
CA SER A 58 -5.99 -3.79 7.00
C SER A 58 -5.94 -4.62 5.71
N MET A 59 -6.45 -4.08 4.60
CA MET A 59 -6.41 -4.76 3.31
C MET A 59 -4.99 -4.85 2.73
N ILE A 60 -4.19 -3.78 2.85
CA ILE A 60 -2.77 -3.80 2.44
C ILE A 60 -2.04 -4.89 3.23
N SER A 61 -2.12 -4.87 4.56
CA SER A 61 -1.42 -5.83 5.42
C SER A 61 -1.81 -7.27 5.12
N LYS A 62 -3.11 -7.55 4.95
CA LYS A 62 -3.59 -8.88 4.53
C LYS A 62 -3.01 -9.29 3.19
N LYS A 63 -2.99 -8.39 2.20
CA LYS A 63 -2.47 -8.73 0.87
C LYS A 63 -0.96 -8.95 0.88
N VAL A 64 -0.20 -8.13 1.59
CA VAL A 64 1.24 -8.30 1.77
C VAL A 64 1.56 -9.64 2.42
N ALA A 65 0.80 -10.03 3.44
CA ALA A 65 0.94 -11.35 4.08
C ALA A 65 0.77 -12.48 3.06
N THR A 66 -0.29 -12.44 2.23
CA THR A 66 -0.51 -13.48 1.20
C THR A 66 0.63 -13.61 0.19
N VAL A 67 1.34 -12.52 -0.10
CA VAL A 67 2.49 -12.54 -1.05
C VAL A 67 3.76 -13.06 -0.38
N THR A 68 3.87 -12.96 0.95
CA THR A 68 5.07 -13.36 1.69
C THR A 68 5.07 -14.87 2.00
N GLU A 69 3.90 -15.50 1.99
CA GLU A 69 3.69 -16.93 2.23
C GLU A 69 3.75 -17.79 0.94
N SER A 70 3.95 -17.18 -0.24
CA SER A 70 4.02 -17.84 -1.55
C SER A 70 5.44 -17.83 -2.11
#